data_AF-A0A2G2GRV7-F1
#
_entry.id   AF-A0A2G2GRV7-F1
#
_cell.length_a   1.000
_cell.length_b   1.000
_cell.length_c   1.000
_cell.angle_alpha   90.00
_cell.angle_beta   90.00
_cell.angle_gamma   90.00
#
_symmetry.space_group_name_H-M   'P 1'
#
loop_
_entity.id
_entity.type
_entity.pdbx_description
1 polymer ?
#
loop_
_entity_poly.entity_id
_entity_poly.type
_entity_poly.pdbx_seq_one_letter_code
_entity_poly.pdbx_strand_id
1 'polypeptide(L)'
;MQTPNPGTPPTGESRIPNLADWRFNRYLTMQLMPLFYLLLIIGALVVVVSVVGLSFWFSTLAGIIAAVIAPLAFLVIVAVIRAALEYLIMAHRIMRIIERMDALPGQVADLSVRVDGITDHVDLLNDHVNDIHETLMHVRPFLRSAGLPSRLLNAFRGHPDK
;
A
#
# COMPACT_ATOMS: atom_id res chain seq x y z
N MET A 1 -10.49 -43.68 38.68
CA MET A 1 -11.87 -43.19 38.50
C MET A 1 -12.01 -41.88 39.26
N GLN A 2 -12.85 -40.96 38.74
CA GLN A 2 -13.20 -39.61 39.21
C GLN A 2 -12.36 -38.44 38.67
N THR A 3 -12.83 -37.97 37.51
CA THR A 3 -12.85 -36.57 37.07
C THR A 3 -13.65 -35.69 38.03
N PRO A 4 -13.26 -34.43 38.22
CA PRO A 4 -14.28 -33.38 38.30
C PRO A 4 -13.94 -32.18 37.39
N ASN A 5 -14.78 -31.96 36.40
CA ASN A 5 -15.16 -30.64 35.90
C ASN A 5 -16.69 -30.65 35.90
N PRO A 6 -17.39 -29.68 36.53
CA PRO A 6 -17.95 -28.60 35.71
C PRO A 6 -18.18 -27.25 36.45
N GLY A 7 -17.86 -26.15 35.75
CA GLY A 7 -18.71 -24.94 35.64
C GLY A 7 -18.90 -23.99 36.82
N THR A 8 -18.36 -22.77 36.71
CA THR A 8 -19.11 -21.49 36.68
C THR A 8 -18.21 -20.30 36.25
N PRO A 9 -18.65 -19.42 35.32
CA PRO A 9 -18.02 -18.13 34.94
C PRO A 9 -18.70 -16.93 35.67
N PRO A 10 -18.47 -15.64 35.31
CA PRO A 10 -17.26 -14.81 35.21
C PRO A 10 -17.38 -13.55 36.14
N THR A 11 -16.69 -12.45 35.84
CA THR A 11 -16.84 -11.07 36.35
C THR A 11 -16.23 -10.69 37.71
N GLY A 12 -14.94 -10.38 37.68
CA GLY A 12 -14.26 -9.54 38.67
C GLY A 12 -13.37 -8.52 37.95
N GLU A 13 -13.95 -7.38 37.63
CA GLU A 13 -13.31 -6.05 37.62
C GLU A 13 -11.82 -5.94 37.24
N SER A 14 -11.56 -5.77 35.94
CA SER A 14 -10.52 -4.84 35.49
C SER A 14 -10.88 -4.31 34.10
N ARG A 15 -12.01 -3.60 34.00
CA ARG A 15 -12.50 -2.97 32.76
C ARG A 15 -11.74 -1.69 32.39
N ILE A 16 -10.69 -1.33 33.13
CA ILE A 16 -10.07 0.01 33.09
C ILE A 16 -8.53 0.06 32.87
N PRO A 17 -7.77 -1.03 32.59
CA PRO A 17 -6.38 -0.88 32.16
C PRO A 17 -6.13 -1.15 30.66
N ASN A 18 -7.17 -1.30 29.84
CA ASN A 18 -7.02 -1.48 28.38
C ASN A 18 -7.42 -0.22 27.56
N LEU A 19 -8.02 0.78 28.20
CA LEU A 19 -8.29 2.09 27.59
C LEU A 19 -7.09 3.05 27.67
N ALA A 20 -6.05 2.66 28.41
CA ALA A 20 -4.81 3.40 28.57
C ALA A 20 -3.62 2.65 27.96
N ASP A 21 -3.82 1.87 26.90
CA ASP A 21 -2.70 1.32 26.13
C ASP A 21 -2.06 2.44 25.30
N TRP A 22 -1.19 3.19 26.00
CA TRP A 22 -0.34 4.28 25.55
C TRP A 22 0.81 3.79 24.66
N ARG A 23 0.67 2.62 24.02
CA ARG A 23 1.70 1.96 23.22
C ARG A 23 1.51 2.23 21.74
N PHE A 24 1.82 3.48 21.42
CA PHE A 24 2.36 4.00 20.18
C PHE A 24 3.31 3.01 19.43
N ASN A 25 2.82 1.93 18.81
CA ASN A 25 3.70 1.03 18.04
C ASN A 25 3.12 0.38 16.78
N ARG A 26 1.93 0.77 16.29
CA ARG A 26 1.48 0.24 14.99
C ARG A 26 0.58 1.13 14.11
N TYR A 27 0.00 2.23 14.61
CA TYR A 27 -0.98 3.03 13.84
C TYR A 27 -0.96 4.54 14.16
N LEU A 28 0.22 5.09 14.43
CA LEU A 28 0.42 6.44 14.94
C LEU A 28 -0.15 7.58 14.07
N THR A 29 -0.42 7.36 12.79
CA THR A 29 -0.99 8.41 11.91
C THR A 29 -2.41 8.14 11.42
N MET A 30 -2.88 6.89 11.38
CA MET A 30 -4.21 6.57 10.85
C MET A 30 -5.28 6.47 11.97
N GLN A 31 -4.86 6.16 13.21
CA GLN A 31 -5.77 5.87 14.32
C GLN A 31 -5.77 6.95 15.41
N LEU A 32 -4.80 7.89 15.40
CA LEU A 32 -4.86 9.09 16.25
C LEU A 32 -5.86 10.12 15.73
N MET A 33 -6.23 10.08 14.45
CA MET A 33 -7.12 11.06 13.83
C MET A 33 -8.50 11.19 14.53
N PRO A 34 -9.20 10.09 14.90
CA PRO A 34 -10.48 10.18 15.60
C PRO A 34 -10.33 10.61 17.07
N LEU A 35 -9.25 10.18 17.74
CA LEU A 35 -8.99 10.55 19.14
C LEU A 35 -8.60 12.03 19.26
N PHE A 36 -7.77 12.53 18.36
CA PHE A 36 -7.38 13.93 18.30
C PHE A 36 -8.59 14.82 17.94
N TYR A 37 -9.45 14.38 17.01
CA TYR A 37 -10.72 15.03 16.71
C TYR A 37 -11.63 15.12 17.96
N LEU A 38 -11.82 14.01 18.66
CA LEU A 38 -12.64 13.96 19.87
C LEU A 38 -12.05 14.84 20.98
N LEU A 39 -10.73 14.81 21.18
CA LEU A 39 -10.03 15.67 22.13
C LEU A 39 -10.20 17.16 21.80
N LEU A 40 -10.01 17.55 20.54
CA LEU A 40 -10.18 18.93 20.09
C LEU A 40 -11.62 19.41 20.22
N ILE A 41 -12.61 18.56 19.94
CA ILE A 41 -14.03 18.90 20.13
C ILE A 41 -14.35 19.09 21.60
N ILE A 42 -13.89 18.19 22.48
CA ILE A 42 -14.08 18.33 23.92
C ILE A 42 -13.38 19.60 24.42
N GLY A 43 -12.15 19.85 23.98
CA GLY A 43 -11.42 21.08 24.29
C GLY A 43 -12.15 22.35 23.82
N ALA A 44 -12.65 22.36 22.58
CA ALA A 44 -13.44 23.46 22.04
C ALA A 44 -14.72 23.70 22.85
N LEU A 45 -15.41 22.63 23.25
CA LEU A 45 -16.60 22.72 24.09
C LEU A 45 -16.26 23.32 25.47
N VAL A 46 -15.19 22.84 26.11
CA VAL A 46 -14.72 23.39 27.39
C VAL A 46 -14.36 24.87 27.26
N VAL A 47 -13.66 25.27 26.20
CA VAL A 47 -13.31 26.67 25.94
C VAL A 47 -14.56 27.53 25.79
N VAL A 48 -15.51 27.11 24.95
CA VAL A 48 -16.76 27.87 24.72
C VAL A 48 -17.58 27.98 26.01
N VAL A 49 -17.75 26.89 26.76
CA VAL A 49 -18.45 26.90 28.05
C VAL A 49 -17.74 27.80 29.07
N SER A 50 -16.41 27.74 29.13
CA SER A 50 -15.62 28.59 30.04
C SER A 50 -15.78 30.07 29.69
N VAL A 51 -15.73 30.42 28.40
CA VAL A 51 -15.93 31.80 27.92
C VAL A 51 -17.34 32.30 28.28
N VAL A 52 -18.37 31.49 28.04
CA VAL A 52 -19.76 31.84 28.40
C VAL A 52 -19.90 32.00 29.92
N GLY A 53 -19.35 31.08 30.72
CA GLY A 53 -19.38 31.15 32.18
C GLY A 53 -18.68 32.39 32.73
N LEU A 54 -17.52 32.76 32.18
CA LEU A 54 -16.83 34.01 32.49
C LEU A 54 -17.66 35.23 32.11
N SER A 55 -18.33 35.23 30.96
CA SER A 55 -19.22 36.34 30.57
C SER A 55 -20.36 36.54 31.58
N PHE A 56 -20.96 35.46 32.09
CA PHE A 56 -21.98 35.55 33.14
C PHE A 56 -21.44 36.08 34.47
N TRP A 57 -20.18 35.79 34.81
CA TRP A 57 -19.55 36.29 36.03
C TRP A 57 -19.38 37.82 36.02
N PHE A 58 -19.07 38.41 34.86
CA PHE A 58 -18.91 39.86 34.73
C PHE A 58 -20.24 40.60 34.51
N SER A 59 -21.14 40.06 33.68
CA SER A 59 -22.41 40.71 33.36
C SER A 59 -23.44 39.74 32.78
N THR A 60 -24.66 39.78 33.31
CA THR A 60 -25.77 38.92 32.87
C THR A 60 -26.16 39.15 31.40
N LEU A 61 -26.15 40.41 30.95
CA LEU A 61 -26.49 40.76 29.57
C LEU A 61 -25.39 40.26 28.60
N ALA A 62 -24.12 40.41 28.97
CA ALA A 62 -23.00 39.88 28.20
C ALA A 62 -23.06 38.34 28.10
N GLY A 63 -23.42 37.65 29.18
CA GLY A 63 -23.62 36.21 29.20
C GLY A 63 -24.70 35.73 28.22
N ILE A 64 -25.83 36.43 28.12
CA ILE A 64 -26.91 36.09 27.19
C ILE A 64 -26.45 36.23 25.73
N ILE A 65 -25.81 37.35 25.39
CA ILE A 65 -25.29 37.57 24.02
C ILE A 65 -24.24 36.50 23.69
N ALA A 66 -23.32 36.23 24.62
CA ALA A 66 -22.32 35.19 24.46
C ALA A 66 -22.95 33.80 24.28
N ALA A 67 -24.02 33.47 25.01
CA ALA A 67 -24.73 32.20 24.88
C ALA A 67 -25.43 32.03 23.52
N VAL A 68 -25.94 33.12 22.94
CA VAL A 68 -26.54 33.10 21.58
C VAL A 68 -25.47 32.94 20.50
N ILE A 69 -24.30 33.56 20.67
CA ILE A 69 -23.20 33.47 19.71
C ILE A 69 -22.39 32.17 19.88
N ALA A 70 -22.34 31.61 21.08
CA ALA A 70 -21.62 30.38 21.43
C ALA A 70 -21.85 29.21 20.47
N PRO A 71 -23.09 28.82 20.09
CA PRO A 71 -23.30 27.73 19.14
C PRO A 71 -22.70 28.02 17.76
N LEU A 72 -22.76 29.26 17.30
CA LEU A 72 -22.13 29.65 16.03
C LEU A 72 -20.61 29.60 16.13
N ALA A 73 -20.03 30.11 17.22
CA ALA A 73 -18.59 30.04 17.47
C ALA A 73 -18.09 28.58 17.56
N PHE A 74 -18.84 27.71 18.26
CA PHE A 74 -18.53 26.29 18.35
C PHE A 74 -18.55 25.60 16.99
N LEU A 75 -19.55 25.87 16.15
CA LEU A 75 -19.61 25.33 14.79
C LEU A 75 -18.43 25.77 13.92
N VAL A 76 -18.02 27.04 14.01
CA VAL A 76 -16.83 27.55 13.30
C VAL A 76 -15.58 26.81 13.75
N ILE A 77 -15.39 26.64 15.07
CA ILE A 77 -14.24 25.91 15.61
C ILE A 77 -14.25 24.46 15.11
N VAL A 78 -15.40 23.78 15.16
CA VAL A 78 -15.55 22.40 14.64
C VAL A 78 -15.25 22.32 13.14
N ALA A 79 -15.72 23.29 12.35
CA ALA A 79 -15.46 23.35 10.92
C ALA A 79 -13.97 23.55 10.61
N VAL A 80 -13.29 24.42 11.36
CA VAL A 80 -11.84 24.63 11.23
C VAL A 80 -11.07 23.37 11.61
N ILE A 81 -11.41 22.73 12.73
CA ILE A 81 -10.81 21.46 13.15
C ILE A 81 -10.98 20.39 12.07
N ARG A 82 -12.19 20.29 11.51
CA ARG A 82 -12.49 19.34 10.41
C ARG A 82 -11.62 19.62 9.18
N ALA A 83 -11.56 20.87 8.73
CA ALA A 83 -10.74 21.26 7.58
C ALA A 83 -9.25 21.01 7.81
N ALA A 84 -8.73 21.33 9.00
CA ALA A 84 -7.34 21.10 9.38
C ALA A 84 -6.99 19.61 9.37
N LEU A 85 -7.90 18.76 9.86
CA LEU A 85 -7.74 17.32 9.83
C LEU A 85 -7.79 16.76 8.41
N GLU A 86 -8.77 17.17 7.60
CA GLU A 86 -8.87 16.78 6.19
C GLU A 86 -7.57 17.12 5.43
N TYR A 87 -7.01 18.31 5.68
CA TYR A 87 -5.74 18.73 5.12
C TYR A 87 -4.57 17.86 5.61
N LEU A 88 -4.48 17.56 6.91
CA LEU A 88 -3.42 16.71 7.48
C LEU A 88 -3.46 15.28 6.94
N ILE A 89 -4.66 14.72 6.73
CA ILE A 89 -4.84 13.41 6.09
C ILE A 89 -4.32 13.44 4.65
N MET A 90 -4.68 14.47 3.89
CA MET A 90 -4.22 14.61 2.50
C MET A 90 -2.70 14.75 2.43
N ALA A 91 -2.11 15.58 3.28
CA ALA A 91 -0.66 15.73 3.36
C ALA A 91 0.04 14.40 3.68
N HIS A 92 -0.48 13.64 4.65
CA HIS A 92 0.09 12.35 5.01
C HIS A 92 -0.13 11.27 3.93
N ARG A 93 -1.27 11.31 3.23
CA ARG A 93 -1.54 10.43 2.08
C ARG A 93 -0.59 10.71 0.92
N ILE A 94 -0.34 11.98 0.62
CA ILE A 94 0.63 12.41 -0.39
C ILE A 94 2.04 11.94 0.00
N MET A 95 2.46 12.13 1.25
CA MET A 95 3.76 11.65 1.74
C MET A 95 3.93 10.13 1.51
N ARG A 96 2.92 9.32 1.85
CA ARG A 96 2.95 7.87 1.60
C ARG A 96 2.96 7.49 0.12
N ILE A 97 2.37 8.30 -0.76
CA ILE A 97 2.40 8.07 -2.20
C ILE A 97 3.81 8.39 -2.74
N ILE A 98 4.41 9.50 -2.29
CA ILE A 98 5.77 9.89 -2.66
C ILE A 98 6.78 8.82 -2.22
N GLU A 99 6.64 8.31 -1.00
CA GLU A 99 7.53 7.25 -0.47
C GLU A 99 7.40 5.93 -1.27
N ARG A 100 6.23 5.64 -1.84
CA ARG A 100 6.05 4.53 -2.79
C ARG A 100 6.63 4.84 -4.17
N MET A 101 6.60 6.11 -4.60
CA MET A 101 7.25 6.54 -5.84
C MET A 101 8.78 6.47 -5.74
N ASP A 102 9.36 6.67 -4.56
CA ASP A 102 10.80 6.46 -4.31
C ASP A 102 11.20 4.97 -4.34
N ALA A 103 10.26 4.04 -4.19
CA ALA A 103 10.49 2.60 -4.34
C ALA A 103 10.27 2.08 -5.78
N LEU A 104 9.67 2.88 -6.68
CA LEU A 104 9.55 2.58 -8.10
C LEU A 104 10.90 2.54 -8.85
N PRO A 105 11.87 3.47 -8.63
CA PRO A 105 13.17 3.44 -9.31
C PRO A 105 13.96 2.16 -9.03
N GLY A 106 13.83 1.58 -7.84
CA GLY A 106 14.47 0.30 -7.52
C GLY A 106 13.93 -0.88 -8.35
N GLN A 107 12.63 -0.91 -8.61
CA GLN A 107 12.01 -1.97 -9.42
C GLN A 107 12.31 -1.81 -10.91
N VAL A 108 12.40 -0.59 -11.43
CA VAL A 108 12.85 -0.37 -12.81
C VAL A 108 14.35 -0.61 -12.99
N ALA A 109 15.17 -0.39 -11.95
CA ALA A 109 16.59 -0.74 -11.98
C ALA A 109 16.77 -2.27 -12.04
N ASP A 110 16.06 -3.04 -11.21
CA ASP A 110 16.10 -4.51 -11.25
C ASP A 110 15.55 -5.07 -12.57
N LEU A 111 14.48 -4.45 -13.10
CA LEU A 111 13.96 -4.80 -14.42
C LEU A 111 14.95 -4.48 -15.55
N SER A 112 15.66 -3.34 -15.48
CA SER A 112 16.71 -2.98 -16.44
C SER A 112 17.83 -4.02 -16.45
N VAL A 113 18.32 -4.43 -15.27
CA VAL A 113 19.35 -5.47 -15.16
C VAL A 113 18.87 -6.80 -15.75
N ARG A 114 17.61 -7.17 -15.52
CA ARG A 114 17.03 -8.38 -16.12
C ARG A 114 16.89 -8.26 -17.64
N VAL A 115 16.53 -7.09 -18.17
CA VAL A 115 16.39 -6.85 -19.61
C VAL A 115 17.76 -6.85 -20.30
N ASP A 116 18.79 -6.28 -19.68
CA ASP A 116 20.17 -6.35 -20.16
C ASP A 116 20.64 -7.81 -20.25
N GLY A 117 20.39 -8.61 -19.20
CA GLY A 117 20.72 -10.04 -19.22
C GLY A 117 19.97 -10.85 -20.29
N ILE A 118 18.74 -10.47 -20.64
CA ILE A 118 17.99 -11.09 -21.75
C ILE A 118 18.58 -10.68 -23.10
N THR A 119 19.03 -9.43 -23.23
CA THR A 119 19.64 -8.91 -24.47
C THR A 119 20.93 -9.65 -24.76
N ASP A 120 21.80 -9.82 -23.75
CA ASP A 120 23.01 -10.63 -23.87
C ASP A 120 22.70 -12.09 -24.28
N HIS A 121 21.62 -12.65 -23.74
CA HIS A 121 21.21 -14.02 -24.08
C HIS A 121 20.69 -14.14 -25.52
N VAL A 122 19.99 -13.11 -26.01
CA VAL A 122 19.50 -13.03 -27.39
C VAL A 122 20.67 -12.86 -28.35
N ASP A 123 21.68 -12.05 -28.00
CA ASP A 123 22.87 -11.85 -28.82
C ASP A 123 23.68 -13.16 -28.93
N LEU A 124 23.90 -13.86 -27.80
CA LEU A 124 24.54 -15.17 -27.80
C LEU A 124 23.74 -16.21 -28.60
N LEU A 125 22.42 -16.19 -28.54
CA LEU A 125 21.58 -17.08 -29.34
C LEU A 125 21.71 -16.76 -30.83
N ASN A 126 21.72 -15.48 -31.19
CA ASN A 126 21.85 -15.03 -32.57
C ASN A 126 23.21 -15.45 -33.15
N ASP A 127 24.28 -15.33 -32.37
CA ASP A 127 25.62 -15.80 -32.75
C ASP A 127 25.65 -17.31 -33.00
N HIS A 128 25.07 -18.11 -32.10
CA HIS A 128 24.96 -19.56 -32.30
C HIS A 128 24.15 -19.92 -33.55
N VAL A 129 23.04 -19.22 -33.81
CA VAL A 129 22.23 -19.46 -35.02
C VAL A 129 23.01 -19.10 -36.27
N ASN A 130 23.78 -18.02 -36.24
CA ASN A 130 24.63 -17.61 -37.36
C ASN A 130 25.76 -18.62 -37.60
N ASP A 131 26.40 -19.13 -36.55
CA ASP A 131 27.43 -20.17 -36.64
C ASP A 131 26.88 -21.49 -37.19
N ILE A 132 25.68 -21.90 -36.76
CA ILE A 132 24.98 -23.06 -37.33
C ILE A 132 24.67 -22.80 -38.81
N HIS A 133 24.22 -21.60 -39.16
CA HIS A 133 23.93 -21.24 -40.55
C HIS A 133 25.18 -21.30 -41.42
N GLU A 134 26.31 -20.77 -40.95
CA GLU A 134 27.59 -20.80 -41.63
C GLU A 134 28.11 -22.23 -41.79
N THR A 135 28.03 -23.04 -40.73
CA THR A 135 28.39 -24.46 -40.74
C THR A 135 27.51 -25.23 -41.74
N LEU A 136 26.20 -24.98 -41.76
CA LEU A 136 25.28 -25.57 -42.72
C LEU A 136 25.62 -25.17 -44.17
N MET A 137 26.00 -23.92 -44.41
CA MET A 137 26.44 -23.47 -45.74
C MET A 137 27.73 -24.18 -46.18
N HIS A 138 28.68 -24.37 -45.27
CA HIS A 138 29.92 -25.10 -45.54
C HIS A 138 29.68 -26.60 -45.79
N VAL A 139 28.71 -27.20 -45.09
CA VAL A 139 28.40 -28.63 -45.21
C VAL A 139 27.47 -28.92 -46.40
N ARG A 140 26.68 -27.95 -46.86
CA ARG A 140 25.79 -28.05 -48.03
C ARG A 140 26.45 -28.63 -49.31
N PRO A 141 27.65 -28.21 -49.76
CA PRO A 141 28.30 -28.80 -50.93
C PRO A 141 28.67 -30.28 -50.74
N PHE A 142 29.08 -30.69 -49.53
CA PHE A 142 29.37 -32.09 -49.20
C PHE A 142 28.09 -32.94 -49.14
N LEU A 143 27.00 -32.40 -48.59
CA LEU A 143 25.70 -33.06 -48.62
C LEU A 143 25.17 -33.22 -50.06
N ARG A 144 25.43 -32.23 -50.93
CA ARG A 144 25.06 -32.26 -52.34
C ARG A 144 25.90 -33.26 -53.15
N SER A 145 27.20 -33.37 -52.88
CA SER A 145 28.07 -34.35 -53.53
C SER A 145 27.77 -35.79 -53.09
N ALA A 146 27.33 -35.99 -51.84
CA ALA A 146 26.91 -37.29 -51.32
C ALA A 146 25.50 -37.75 -51.76
N GLY A 147 24.73 -36.90 -52.46
CA GLY A 147 23.36 -37.22 -52.93
C GLY A 147 22.35 -37.51 -51.81
N LEU A 148 22.69 -37.17 -50.57
CA LEU A 148 21.90 -37.44 -49.35
C LEU A 148 20.48 -36.86 -49.38
N PRO A 149 20.22 -35.63 -49.88
CA PRO A 149 18.86 -35.07 -49.92
C PRO A 149 17.92 -35.91 -50.78
N SER A 150 18.40 -36.36 -51.94
CA SER A 150 17.63 -37.18 -52.87
C SER A 150 17.37 -38.58 -52.30
N ARG A 151 18.31 -39.13 -51.53
CA ARG A 151 18.17 -40.43 -50.85
C ARG A 151 17.19 -40.38 -49.68
N LEU A 152 17.23 -39.32 -48.87
CA LEU A 152 16.25 -39.12 -47.79
C LEU A 152 14.84 -38.89 -48.35
N LEU A 153 14.69 -38.06 -49.38
CA LEU A 153 13.40 -37.86 -50.05
C LEU A 153 12.86 -39.15 -50.67
N ASN A 154 13.71 -40.01 -51.24
CA ASN A 154 13.29 -41.32 -51.73
C ASN A 154 12.98 -42.32 -50.61
N ALA A 155 13.69 -42.27 -49.48
CA ALA A 155 13.42 -43.13 -48.33
C ALA A 155 12.08 -42.79 -47.66
N PHE A 156 11.75 -41.50 -47.53
CA PHE A 156 10.43 -41.06 -47.04
C PHE A 156 9.30 -41.30 -48.06
N ARG A 157 9.62 -41.30 -49.36
CA ARG A 157 8.66 -41.62 -50.43
C ARG A 157 8.47 -43.13 -50.63
N GLY A 158 9.41 -43.95 -50.18
CA GLY A 158 9.45 -45.40 -50.39
C GLY A 158 8.57 -46.24 -49.47
N HIS A 159 7.73 -45.62 -48.63
CA HIS A 159 6.78 -46.35 -47.78
C HIS A 159 5.31 -46.01 -48.09
N PRO A 160 4.76 -46.46 -49.24
CA PRO A 160 3.37 -46.83 -49.38
C PRO A 160 3.22 -48.36 -49.25
N ASP A 161 2.28 -48.78 -48.42
CA ASP A 161 1.88 -50.16 -48.16
C ASP A 161 1.59 -50.99 -49.43
N LYS A 162 2.00 -52.28 -49.36
CA LYS A 162 1.65 -53.47 -50.16
C LYS A 162 2.43 -53.75 -51.45
#